data_AF-A0A2G9IGG1-F1
#
_entry.id   AF-A0A2G9IGG1-F1
#
_cell.length_a   1.000
_cell.length_b   1.000
_cell.length_c   1.000
_cell.angle_alpha   90.00
_cell.angle_beta   90.00
_cell.angle_gamma   90.00
#
_symmetry.space_group_name_H-M   'P 1'
#
loop_
_entity.id
_entity.type
_entity.pdbx_description
1 polymer ?
#
loop_
_entity_poly.entity_id
_entity_poly.type
_entity_poly.pdbx_seq_one_letter_code
_entity_poly.pdbx_strand_id
1 'polypeptide(L)'
;MLWGSISMFKNDEYIKGSICVLGALLFGIPIFIGWFSKSNSIKEDKPSVPRLPLPATKEELIKLAKHITGEDKEIMKVVLRSLENPKTFCQMEIKTVPEQLYDYQDLLFDWYEEEDNNTNLQSIVMLFAIGNANFIAGFDWKDDLETFLWKMRDIKCLQQHHLPIDDASLAADGNISQWCLLLNEQWKPLGFQNVFIDTDSDEYWVAIVPIATD
;
A
#
# COMPACT_ATOMS: atom_id res chain seq x y z
N MET A 1 1.87 -42.54 -14.37
CA MET A 1 1.81 -41.87 -15.69
C MET A 1 3.00 -42.19 -16.59
N LEU A 2 4.24 -42.23 -16.09
CA LEU A 2 5.44 -42.47 -16.92
C LEU A 2 5.45 -43.78 -17.74
N TRP A 3 4.93 -44.88 -17.18
CA TRP A 3 4.88 -46.17 -17.86
C TRP A 3 3.86 -46.21 -19.02
N GLY A 4 2.79 -45.43 -18.95
CA GLY A 4 1.79 -45.31 -20.02
C GLY A 4 2.30 -44.52 -21.22
N SER A 5 3.11 -43.48 -20.99
CA SER A 5 3.76 -42.73 -22.07
C SER A 5 4.79 -43.57 -22.84
N ILE A 6 5.54 -44.44 -22.14
CA ILE A 6 6.56 -45.30 -22.77
C ILE A 6 5.93 -46.37 -23.69
N SER A 7 4.75 -46.90 -23.34
CA SER A 7 4.05 -47.85 -24.22
C SER A 7 3.43 -47.17 -25.45
N MET A 8 3.01 -45.91 -25.34
CA MET A 8 2.41 -45.14 -26.46
C MET A 8 3.44 -44.76 -27.54
N PHE A 9 4.68 -44.43 -27.15
CA PHE A 9 5.75 -44.16 -28.11
C PHE A 9 6.23 -45.40 -28.88
N LYS A 10 6.03 -46.61 -28.33
CA LYS A 10 6.35 -47.86 -29.01
C LYS A 10 5.31 -48.28 -30.07
N ASN A 11 4.14 -47.66 -30.07
CA ASN A 11 3.02 -47.97 -30.98
C ASN A 11 2.81 -46.89 -32.06
N ASP A 12 3.84 -46.09 -32.35
CA ASP A 12 3.81 -44.95 -33.30
C ASP A 12 2.75 -43.86 -33.02
N GLU A 13 2.18 -43.81 -31.82
CA GLU A 13 1.21 -42.79 -31.41
C GLU A 13 1.89 -41.54 -30.78
N TYR A 14 2.84 -40.95 -31.51
CA TYR A 14 3.71 -39.86 -31.02
C TYR A 14 2.96 -38.60 -30.56
N ILE A 15 1.82 -38.27 -31.20
CA ILE A 15 1.02 -37.09 -30.86
C ILE A 15 0.37 -37.24 -29.48
N LYS A 16 -0.20 -38.42 -29.19
CA LYS A 16 -0.86 -38.70 -27.90
C LYS A 16 0.17 -38.82 -26.77
N GLY A 17 1.32 -39.44 -27.05
CA GLY A 17 2.45 -39.51 -26.11
C GLY A 17 2.96 -38.11 -25.72
N SER A 18 3.08 -37.21 -26.70
CA SER A 18 3.53 -35.82 -26.46
C SER A 18 2.52 -35.02 -25.64
N ILE A 19 1.22 -35.16 -25.90
CA ILE A 19 0.16 -34.49 -25.12
C ILE A 19 0.13 -34.99 -23.66
N CYS A 20 0.38 -36.29 -23.43
CA CYS A 20 0.44 -36.85 -22.07
C CYS A 20 1.64 -36.32 -21.26
N VAL A 21 2.80 -36.14 -21.88
CA VAL A 21 3.99 -35.56 -21.23
C VAL A 21 3.81 -34.07 -20.94
N LEU A 22 3.23 -33.32 -21.89
CA LEU A 22 2.88 -31.90 -21.70
C LEU A 22 1.84 -31.72 -20.58
N GLY A 23 0.83 -32.60 -20.51
CA GLY A 23 -0.14 -32.62 -19.42
C GLY A 23 0.51 -32.91 -18.06
N ALA A 24 1.47 -33.85 -17.99
CA ALA A 24 2.20 -34.12 -16.75
C ALA A 24 3.13 -32.95 -16.33
N LEU A 25 3.67 -32.18 -17.28
CA LEU A 25 4.47 -30.97 -16.99
C LEU A 25 3.61 -29.79 -16.53
N LEU A 26 2.46 -29.57 -17.16
CA LEU A 26 1.54 -28.47 -16.83
C LEU A 26 0.72 -28.72 -15.55
N PHE A 27 0.44 -29.98 -15.22
CA PHE A 27 -0.32 -30.36 -14.01
C PHE A 27 0.51 -31.04 -12.92
N GLY A 28 1.79 -31.33 -13.19
CA GLY A 28 2.77 -31.80 -12.19
C GLY A 28 3.58 -30.67 -11.54
N ILE A 29 3.37 -29.43 -11.96
CA ILE A 29 3.83 -28.22 -11.26
C ILE A 29 2.61 -27.39 -10.86
N PRO A 30 1.94 -27.76 -9.78
CA PRO A 30 1.39 -26.74 -8.90
C PRO A 30 1.98 -26.93 -7.50
N ILE A 31 2.04 -25.82 -6.76
CA ILE A 31 2.46 -25.71 -5.35
C ILE A 31 3.96 -25.38 -5.13
N PHE A 32 4.53 -24.41 -5.84
CA PHE A 32 5.62 -23.59 -5.28
C PHE A 32 5.46 -22.07 -5.52
N ILE A 33 4.32 -21.62 -6.08
CA ILE A 33 4.06 -20.20 -6.32
C ILE A 33 3.27 -19.56 -5.14
N GLY A 34 2.81 -20.36 -4.17
CA GLY A 34 2.09 -19.89 -2.98
C GLY A 34 2.93 -19.77 -1.69
N TRP A 35 4.24 -19.97 -1.75
CA TRP A 35 5.13 -19.93 -0.58
C TRP A 35 6.13 -18.76 -0.65
N PHE A 36 5.65 -17.58 -1.04
CA PHE A 36 6.18 -16.34 -0.49
C PHE A 36 5.11 -15.74 0.43
N SER A 37 4.63 -16.57 1.35
CA SER A 37 4.11 -16.05 2.61
C SER A 37 5.24 -15.25 3.24
N LYS A 38 4.97 -13.95 3.48
CA LYS A 38 5.81 -12.97 4.17
C LYS A 38 6.75 -13.72 5.11
N SER A 39 8.02 -13.85 4.69
CA SER A 39 9.02 -14.47 5.55
C SER A 39 8.95 -13.67 6.83
N ASN A 40 8.52 -14.30 7.92
CA ASN A 40 8.77 -13.80 9.26
C ASN A 40 10.29 -13.80 9.40
N SER A 41 10.91 -12.74 8.89
CA SER A 41 12.32 -12.52 9.06
C SER A 41 12.50 -12.44 10.57
N ILE A 42 13.30 -13.37 11.06
CA ILE A 42 14.00 -13.26 12.33
C ILE A 42 14.38 -11.78 12.44
N LYS A 43 13.96 -11.13 13.54
CA LYS A 43 14.25 -9.72 13.83
C LYS A 43 15.76 -9.53 13.90
N GLU A 44 16.39 -9.42 12.75
CA GLU A 44 17.63 -8.68 12.62
C GLU A 44 17.28 -7.24 12.98
N ASP A 45 18.14 -6.63 13.78
CA ASP A 45 18.09 -5.23 14.19
C ASP A 45 18.42 -4.33 12.99
N LYS A 46 17.69 -4.53 11.89
CA LYS A 46 17.77 -3.75 10.68
C LYS A 46 16.93 -2.50 10.88
N PRO A 47 17.44 -1.31 10.52
CA PRO A 47 16.62 -0.11 10.54
C PRO A 47 15.34 -0.37 9.74
N SER A 48 14.21 0.00 10.33
CA SER A 48 12.90 -0.16 9.74
C SER A 48 12.16 1.16 9.81
N VAL A 49 11.37 1.45 8.77
CA VAL A 49 10.50 2.62 8.77
C VAL A 49 9.50 2.47 9.92
N PRO A 50 9.35 3.47 10.81
CA PRO A 50 8.40 3.38 11.91
C PRO A 50 6.98 3.15 11.39
N ARG A 51 6.19 2.40 12.15
CA ARG A 51 4.80 2.08 11.81
C ARG A 51 3.83 2.72 12.79
N LEU A 52 2.80 3.36 12.27
CA LEU A 52 1.65 3.83 13.01
C LEU A 52 0.50 2.84 12.79
N PRO A 53 -0.11 2.29 13.86
CA PRO A 53 -1.26 1.42 13.70
C PRO A 53 -2.43 2.22 13.14
N LEU A 54 -3.25 1.62 12.26
CA LEU A 54 -4.51 2.20 11.85
C LEU A 54 -5.58 1.92 12.93
N PRO A 55 -6.09 2.95 13.64
CA PRO A 55 -7.02 2.73 14.73
C PRO A 55 -8.41 2.31 14.25
N ALA A 56 -9.14 1.64 15.13
CA ALA A 56 -10.54 1.27 14.91
C ALA A 56 -11.52 2.32 15.45
N THR A 57 -11.11 3.16 16.40
CA THR A 57 -12.02 4.13 17.03
C THR A 57 -11.95 5.48 16.35
N LYS A 58 -13.09 6.17 16.25
CA LYS A 58 -13.19 7.51 15.67
C LYS A 58 -12.25 8.50 16.35
N GLU A 59 -12.15 8.46 17.67
CA GLU A 59 -11.31 9.36 18.45
C GLU A 59 -9.82 9.18 18.14
N GLU A 60 -9.37 7.93 17.98
CA GLU A 60 -7.99 7.62 17.61
C GLU A 60 -7.70 7.90 16.14
N LEU A 61 -8.66 7.67 15.23
CA LEU A 61 -8.55 8.08 13.84
C LEU A 61 -8.36 9.60 13.72
N ILE A 62 -9.08 10.38 14.51
CA ILE A 62 -8.90 11.84 14.57
C ILE A 62 -7.50 12.21 15.08
N LYS A 63 -6.98 11.51 16.11
CA LYS A 63 -5.62 11.74 16.61
C LYS A 63 -4.55 11.42 15.55
N LEU A 64 -4.71 10.30 14.85
CA LEU A 64 -3.82 9.91 13.76
C LEU A 64 -3.84 10.96 12.63
N ALA A 65 -5.03 11.36 12.18
CA ALA A 65 -5.19 12.37 11.14
C ALA A 65 -4.56 13.71 11.55
N LYS A 66 -4.74 14.15 12.80
CA LYS A 66 -4.07 15.36 13.32
C LYS A 66 -2.56 15.26 13.29
N HIS A 67 -2.02 14.11 13.70
CA HIS A 67 -0.58 13.87 13.72
C HIS A 67 0.01 13.95 12.30
N ILE A 68 -0.66 13.35 11.31
CA ILE A 68 -0.23 13.36 9.90
C ILE A 68 -0.39 14.74 9.26
N THR A 69 -1.53 15.40 9.49
CA THR A 69 -1.89 16.63 8.77
C THR A 69 -1.37 17.91 9.41
N GLY A 70 -0.68 17.82 10.55
CA GLY A 70 -0.25 18.99 11.32
C GLY A 70 -1.43 19.83 11.83
N GLU A 71 -2.58 19.20 12.07
CA GLU A 71 -3.85 19.85 12.41
C GLU A 71 -4.35 20.89 11.38
N ASP A 72 -4.07 20.70 10.09
CA ASP A 72 -4.58 21.56 9.03
C ASP A 72 -6.12 21.67 9.11
N LYS A 73 -6.61 22.91 9.24
CA LYS A 73 -8.02 23.17 9.56
C LYS A 73 -8.98 22.73 8.46
N GLU A 74 -8.58 22.83 7.20
CA GLU A 74 -9.46 22.52 6.09
C GLU A 74 -9.57 21.01 5.90
N ILE A 75 -8.44 20.29 5.94
CA ILE A 75 -8.49 18.82 5.86
C ILE A 75 -9.14 18.20 7.10
N MET A 76 -8.95 18.76 8.30
CA MET A 76 -9.60 18.22 9.49
C MET A 76 -11.13 18.34 9.43
N LYS A 77 -11.70 19.34 8.75
CA LYS A 77 -13.16 19.37 8.47
C LYS A 77 -13.59 18.22 7.56
N VAL A 78 -12.78 17.89 6.56
CA VAL A 78 -13.04 16.75 5.65
C VAL A 78 -12.99 15.44 6.43
N VAL A 79 -11.95 15.23 7.26
CA VAL A 79 -11.80 14.05 8.12
C VAL A 79 -13.01 13.88 9.06
N LEU A 80 -13.45 14.95 9.73
CA LEU A 80 -14.58 14.84 10.65
C LEU A 80 -15.88 14.44 9.95
N ARG A 81 -16.12 14.98 8.74
CA ARG A 81 -17.26 14.66 7.90
C ARG A 81 -17.18 13.23 7.35
N SER A 82 -15.99 12.79 6.93
CA SER A 82 -15.78 11.45 6.39
C SER A 82 -16.00 10.36 7.45
N LEU A 83 -15.64 10.63 8.70
CA LEU A 83 -15.85 9.72 9.84
C LEU A 83 -17.30 9.70 10.37
N GLU A 84 -18.10 10.75 10.12
CA GLU A 84 -19.49 10.82 10.61
C GLU A 84 -20.43 9.91 9.80
N ASN A 85 -20.32 9.95 8.47
CA ASN A 85 -21.10 9.08 7.60
C ASN A 85 -20.28 8.73 6.34
N PRO A 86 -19.40 7.71 6.43
CA PRO A 86 -18.41 7.41 5.39
C PRO A 86 -19.05 7.08 4.04
N LYS A 87 -20.15 6.31 4.01
CA LYS A 87 -20.85 5.98 2.75
C LYS A 87 -21.41 7.22 2.07
N THR A 88 -22.10 8.08 2.81
CA THR A 88 -22.66 9.33 2.25
C THR A 88 -21.54 10.28 1.82
N PHE A 89 -20.43 10.32 2.56
CA PHE A 89 -19.26 11.09 2.17
C PHE A 89 -18.69 10.60 0.82
N CYS A 90 -18.40 9.31 0.67
CA CYS A 90 -17.92 8.75 -0.60
C CYS A 90 -18.85 9.07 -1.78
N GLN A 91 -20.16 8.88 -1.61
CA GLN A 91 -21.16 9.18 -2.64
C GLN A 91 -21.22 10.66 -3.01
N MET A 92 -20.90 11.56 -2.07
CA MET A 92 -20.79 12.99 -2.34
C MET A 92 -19.51 13.28 -3.14
N GLU A 93 -18.37 12.77 -2.68
CA GLU A 93 -17.06 13.00 -3.29
C GLU A 93 -17.01 12.51 -4.76
N ILE A 94 -17.57 11.32 -5.05
CA ILE A 94 -17.69 10.78 -6.42
C ILE A 94 -18.42 11.74 -7.36
N LYS A 95 -19.45 12.44 -6.86
CA LYS A 95 -20.24 13.39 -7.67
C LYS A 95 -19.54 14.73 -7.86
N THR A 96 -18.73 15.15 -6.89
CA THR A 96 -18.10 16.48 -6.89
C THR A 96 -16.77 16.49 -7.60
N VAL A 97 -16.01 15.40 -7.52
CA VAL A 97 -14.66 15.29 -8.09
C VAL A 97 -14.58 13.97 -8.86
N PRO A 98 -14.71 13.99 -10.20
CA PRO A 98 -14.76 12.77 -11.00
C PRO A 98 -13.41 12.07 -11.12
N GLU A 99 -12.29 12.78 -10.94
CA GLU A 99 -10.95 12.22 -10.98
C GLU A 99 -10.26 12.44 -9.63
N GLN A 100 -10.08 11.36 -8.88
CA GLN A 100 -9.42 11.36 -7.58
C GLN A 100 -8.26 10.36 -7.60
N LEU A 101 -7.23 10.61 -6.78
CA LEU A 101 -6.07 9.73 -6.67
C LEU A 101 -6.45 8.36 -6.10
N TYR A 102 -7.39 8.34 -5.15
CA TYR A 102 -7.98 7.16 -4.56
C TYR A 102 -9.47 7.13 -4.89
N ASP A 103 -9.90 6.06 -5.57
CA ASP A 103 -11.24 5.95 -6.13
C ASP A 103 -12.25 5.43 -5.10
N TYR A 104 -13.14 6.33 -4.67
CA TYR A 104 -14.24 6.00 -3.78
C TYR A 104 -15.29 5.08 -4.42
N GLN A 105 -15.41 5.04 -5.75
CA GLN A 105 -16.35 4.17 -6.44
C GLN A 105 -15.93 2.71 -6.29
N ASP A 106 -14.65 2.41 -6.54
CA ASP A 106 -14.08 1.07 -6.33
C ASP A 106 -14.20 0.66 -4.85
N LEU A 107 -13.84 1.56 -3.92
CA LEU A 107 -13.99 1.29 -2.48
C LEU A 107 -15.44 0.94 -2.09
N LEU A 108 -16.42 1.68 -2.61
CA LEU A 108 -17.82 1.40 -2.32
C LEU A 108 -18.28 0.09 -2.96
N PHE A 109 -17.78 -0.24 -4.16
CA PHE A 109 -18.09 -1.49 -4.84
C PHE A 109 -17.65 -2.69 -3.98
N ASP A 110 -16.38 -2.72 -3.56
CA ASP A 110 -15.84 -3.77 -2.68
C ASP A 110 -16.62 -3.84 -1.36
N TRP A 111 -17.00 -2.67 -0.81
CA TRP A 111 -17.78 -2.59 0.42
C TRP A 111 -19.18 -3.21 0.32
N TYR A 112 -19.84 -3.10 -0.85
CA TYR A 112 -21.16 -3.69 -1.04
C TYR A 112 -21.10 -5.22 -1.17
N GLU A 113 -19.95 -5.78 -1.55
CA GLU A 113 -19.74 -7.21 -1.63
C GLU A 113 -19.37 -7.84 -0.28
N GLU A 114 -18.71 -7.08 0.61
CA GLU A 114 -18.39 -7.52 1.98
C GLU A 114 -19.47 -7.09 2.99
N GLU A 115 -20.44 -7.96 3.25
CA GLU A 115 -21.40 -7.78 4.35
C GLU A 115 -20.65 -7.77 5.71
N ASP A 116 -20.53 -6.58 6.31
CA ASP A 116 -20.60 -6.33 7.78
C ASP A 116 -19.37 -5.81 8.57
N ASN A 117 -18.55 -4.86 8.07
CA ASN A 117 -17.50 -4.21 8.91
C ASN A 117 -17.43 -2.67 8.87
N ASN A 118 -18.47 -1.95 9.28
CA ASN A 118 -18.53 -0.47 9.23
C ASN A 118 -17.29 0.26 9.82
N THR A 119 -16.55 -0.38 10.75
CA THR A 119 -15.33 0.15 11.37
C THR A 119 -14.15 0.21 10.39
N ASN A 120 -13.97 -0.78 9.51
CA ASN A 120 -12.93 -0.74 8.47
C ASN A 120 -13.19 0.42 7.49
N LEU A 121 -14.45 0.64 7.14
CA LEU A 121 -14.82 1.69 6.19
C LEU A 121 -14.44 3.09 6.68
N GLN A 122 -14.62 3.41 7.97
CA GLN A 122 -14.22 4.71 8.52
C GLN A 122 -12.72 4.96 8.36
N SER A 123 -11.90 3.95 8.66
CA SER A 123 -10.45 4.06 8.61
C SER A 123 -9.96 4.23 7.18
N ILE A 124 -10.45 3.42 6.23
CA ILE A 124 -10.07 3.52 4.81
C ILE A 124 -10.57 4.82 4.19
N VAL A 125 -11.81 5.23 4.45
CA VAL A 125 -12.36 6.49 3.93
C VAL A 125 -11.59 7.70 4.48
N MET A 126 -11.11 7.64 5.73
CA MET A 126 -10.22 8.66 6.28
C MET A 126 -8.88 8.71 5.53
N LEU A 127 -8.26 7.55 5.27
CA LEU A 127 -7.01 7.46 4.50
C LEU A 127 -7.18 8.02 3.09
N PHE A 128 -8.25 7.66 2.39
CA PHE A 128 -8.56 8.17 1.05
C PHE A 128 -8.76 9.69 1.09
N ALA A 129 -9.46 10.21 2.10
CA ALA A 129 -9.70 11.65 2.23
C ALA A 129 -8.40 12.45 2.41
N ILE A 130 -7.49 11.99 3.29
CA ILE A 130 -6.21 12.67 3.49
C ILE A 130 -5.22 12.38 2.35
N GLY A 131 -5.34 11.23 1.68
CA GLY A 131 -4.58 10.84 0.51
C GLY A 131 -4.93 11.68 -0.72
N ASN A 132 -6.22 11.86 -1.03
CA ASN A 132 -6.70 12.73 -2.11
C ASN A 132 -6.33 14.21 -1.89
N ALA A 133 -5.99 14.59 -0.66
CA ALA A 133 -5.45 15.89 -0.31
C ALA A 133 -3.91 15.94 -0.23
N ASN A 134 -3.23 14.87 -0.65
CA ASN A 134 -1.78 14.67 -0.66
C ASN A 134 -1.09 14.80 0.70
N PHE A 135 -1.74 14.39 1.80
CA PHE A 135 -1.05 14.28 3.09
C PHE A 135 -0.36 12.94 3.30
N ILE A 136 -0.79 11.92 2.56
CA ILE A 136 -0.20 10.58 2.52
C ILE A 136 -0.14 10.07 1.08
N ALA A 137 0.70 9.08 0.82
CA ALA A 137 0.78 8.39 -0.46
C ALA A 137 0.71 6.87 -0.28
N GLY A 138 -0.13 6.21 -1.07
CA GLY A 138 -0.26 4.77 -1.19
C GLY A 138 0.66 4.24 -2.29
N PHE A 139 1.36 3.14 -2.01
CA PHE A 139 2.24 2.47 -2.95
C PHE A 139 1.94 0.98 -3.00
N ASP A 140 1.88 0.43 -4.21
CA ASP A 140 2.01 -1.02 -4.40
C ASP A 140 3.44 -1.41 -3.99
N TRP A 141 3.61 -2.61 -3.43
CA TRP A 141 4.93 -3.11 -3.03
C TRP A 141 5.93 -3.20 -4.19
N LYS A 142 5.45 -3.20 -5.44
CA LYS A 142 6.24 -3.24 -6.68
C LYS A 142 6.34 -1.89 -7.41
N ASP A 143 5.83 -0.80 -6.83
CA ASP A 143 5.96 0.54 -7.44
C ASP A 143 7.45 0.87 -7.67
N ASP A 144 7.75 1.39 -8.85
CA ASP A 144 9.11 1.74 -9.25
C ASP A 144 9.58 3.08 -8.65
N LEU A 145 10.88 3.38 -8.82
CA LEU A 145 11.47 4.60 -8.25
C LEU A 145 10.83 5.87 -8.84
N GLU A 146 10.44 5.87 -10.11
CA GLU A 146 9.81 7.02 -10.76
C GLU A 146 8.45 7.33 -10.13
N THR A 147 7.61 6.29 -9.98
CA THR A 147 6.31 6.37 -9.31
C THR A 147 6.47 6.77 -7.85
N PHE A 148 7.46 6.19 -7.16
CA PHE A 148 7.81 6.56 -5.79
C PHE A 148 8.10 8.06 -5.67
N LEU A 149 9.04 8.55 -6.46
CA LEU A 149 9.47 9.95 -6.45
C LEU A 149 8.34 10.91 -6.82
N TRP A 150 7.53 10.56 -7.82
CA TRP A 150 6.39 11.37 -8.24
C TRP A 150 5.39 11.56 -7.09
N LYS A 151 4.90 10.46 -6.49
CA LYS A 151 3.95 10.53 -5.37
C LYS A 151 4.56 11.21 -4.13
N MET A 152 5.82 10.92 -3.80
CA MET A 152 6.48 11.53 -2.64
C MET A 152 6.61 13.05 -2.76
N ARG A 153 6.91 13.57 -3.96
CA ARG A 153 7.02 15.01 -4.22
C ARG A 153 5.69 15.76 -4.13
N ASP A 154 4.58 15.05 -4.33
CA ASP A 154 3.25 15.62 -4.20
C ASP A 154 2.78 15.69 -2.74
N ILE A 155 3.44 15.00 -1.80
CA ILE A 155 3.10 15.06 -0.37
C ILE A 155 3.28 16.49 0.17
N LYS A 156 2.21 17.06 0.72
CA LYS A 156 2.16 18.43 1.24
C LYS A 156 3.21 18.73 2.30
N CYS A 157 3.44 17.81 3.24
CA CYS A 157 4.44 17.99 4.29
C CYS A 157 5.84 18.22 3.68
N LEU A 158 6.20 17.45 2.65
CA LEU A 158 7.46 17.63 1.92
C LEU A 158 7.56 19.03 1.31
N GLN A 159 6.50 19.47 0.63
CA GLN A 159 6.45 20.78 -0.04
C GLN A 159 6.51 21.94 0.97
N GLN A 160 5.74 21.85 2.06
CA GLN A 160 5.67 22.89 3.09
C GLN A 160 7.01 23.08 3.82
N HIS A 161 7.69 21.97 4.12
CA HIS A 161 8.96 21.98 4.85
C HIS A 161 10.19 21.97 3.94
N HIS A 162 9.99 21.98 2.61
CA HIS A 162 11.06 21.95 1.61
C HIS A 162 12.06 20.81 1.86
N LEU A 163 11.56 19.62 2.20
CA LEU A 163 12.42 18.49 2.52
C LEU A 163 13.18 18.03 1.25
N PRO A 164 14.51 17.88 1.33
CA PRO A 164 15.31 17.52 0.16
C PRO A 164 15.09 16.06 -0.23
N ILE A 165 15.07 15.77 -1.52
CA ILE A 165 15.21 14.41 -2.04
C ILE A 165 16.48 14.39 -2.89
N ASP A 166 17.50 13.67 -2.44
CA ASP A 166 18.64 13.34 -3.29
C ASP A 166 18.34 12.09 -4.13
N ASP A 167 17.79 12.29 -5.33
CA ASP A 167 17.46 11.22 -6.28
C ASP A 167 18.64 10.27 -6.52
N ALA A 168 19.88 10.78 -6.55
CA ALA A 168 21.07 9.98 -6.84
C ALA A 168 21.41 8.99 -5.71
N SER A 169 20.90 9.24 -4.50
CA SER A 169 21.05 8.32 -3.37
C SER A 169 20.09 7.13 -3.42
N LEU A 170 19.04 7.19 -4.24
CA LEU A 170 18.00 6.16 -4.32
C LEU A 170 18.29 5.19 -5.47
N ALA A 171 18.50 3.92 -5.13
CA ALA A 171 18.76 2.88 -6.11
C ALA A 171 17.50 2.53 -6.91
N ALA A 172 17.61 2.42 -8.24
CA ALA A 172 16.49 2.12 -9.12
C ALA A 172 15.88 0.72 -8.89
N ASP A 173 16.67 -0.24 -8.41
CA ASP A 173 16.27 -1.60 -8.02
C ASP A 173 15.92 -1.72 -6.52
N GLY A 174 15.82 -0.58 -5.83
CA GLY A 174 15.36 -0.54 -4.44
C GLY A 174 13.86 -0.81 -4.31
N ASN A 175 13.37 -0.73 -3.08
CA ASN A 175 11.95 -0.82 -2.77
C ASN A 175 11.50 0.33 -1.86
N ILE A 176 10.18 0.48 -1.70
CA ILE A 176 9.53 1.53 -0.88
C ILE A 176 10.18 1.67 0.50
N SER A 177 10.42 0.56 1.20
CA SER A 177 11.03 0.58 2.54
C SER A 177 12.48 1.09 2.52
N GLN A 178 13.27 0.67 1.53
CA GLN A 178 14.66 1.11 1.39
C GLN A 178 14.74 2.61 1.06
N TRP A 179 13.90 3.09 0.15
CA TRP A 179 13.88 4.50 -0.22
C TRP A 179 13.42 5.38 0.94
N CYS A 180 12.35 5.00 1.65
CA CYS A 180 11.90 5.73 2.84
C CYS A 180 12.97 5.80 3.94
N LEU A 181 13.75 4.73 4.16
CA LEU A 181 14.86 4.74 5.13
C LEU A 181 15.97 5.71 4.73
N LEU A 182 16.35 5.74 3.46
CA LEU A 182 17.35 6.68 2.96
C LEU A 182 16.88 8.14 3.11
N LEU A 183 15.61 8.40 2.81
CA LEU A 183 15.00 9.72 3.03
C LEU A 183 14.93 10.07 4.53
N ASN A 184 14.66 9.10 5.41
CA ASN A 184 14.68 9.33 6.85
C ASN A 184 16.06 9.79 7.34
N GLU A 185 17.15 9.21 6.83
CA GLU A 185 18.50 9.67 7.17
C GLU A 185 18.77 11.11 6.67
N GLN A 186 18.24 11.47 5.50
CA GLN A 186 18.33 12.85 4.99
C GLN A 186 17.51 13.85 5.83
N TRP A 187 16.35 13.44 6.34
CA TRP A 187 15.41 14.33 7.02
C TRP A 187 15.52 14.35 8.54
N LYS A 188 16.25 13.40 9.13
CA LYS A 188 16.48 13.34 10.57
C LYS A 188 17.06 14.63 11.16
N PRO A 189 18.05 15.31 10.54
CA PRO A 189 18.53 16.61 11.03
C PRO A 189 17.48 17.73 10.95
N LEU A 190 16.48 17.58 10.08
CA LEU A 190 15.36 18.51 9.91
C LEU A 190 14.19 18.20 10.85
N GLY A 191 14.28 17.10 11.61
CA GLY A 191 13.24 16.69 12.54
C GLY A 191 12.03 16.03 11.88
N PHE A 192 12.19 15.43 10.70
CA PHE A 192 11.10 14.73 9.99
C PHE A 192 11.49 13.29 9.62
N GLN A 193 10.48 12.44 9.47
CA GLN A 193 10.63 11.06 9.02
C GLN A 193 9.40 10.58 8.27
N ASN A 194 9.61 9.65 7.36
CA ASN A 194 8.57 8.77 6.82
C ASN A 194 8.11 7.79 7.90
N VAL A 195 6.82 7.53 7.90
CA VAL A 195 6.17 6.47 8.68
C VAL A 195 5.20 5.71 7.80
N PHE A 196 5.03 4.41 8.08
CA PHE A 196 4.01 3.60 7.44
C PHE A 196 2.74 3.53 8.29
N ILE A 197 1.58 3.63 7.65
CA ILE A 197 0.29 3.38 8.28
C ILE A 197 -0.06 1.90 8.05
N ASP A 198 -0.22 1.16 9.13
CA ASP A 198 -0.43 -0.29 9.08
C ASP A 198 -1.91 -0.61 8.80
N THR A 199 -2.21 -0.99 7.55
CA THR A 199 -3.53 -1.39 7.08
C THR A 199 -3.73 -2.92 7.06
N ASP A 200 -2.75 -3.71 7.51
CA ASP A 200 -2.70 -5.17 7.31
C ASP A 200 -2.79 -5.60 5.82
N SER A 201 -2.39 -4.69 4.92
CA SER A 201 -2.28 -4.92 3.47
C SER A 201 -0.82 -5.13 3.05
N ASP A 202 -0.60 -5.61 1.83
CA ASP A 202 0.71 -5.60 1.17
C ASP A 202 1.07 -4.22 0.57
N GLU A 203 0.11 -3.30 0.51
CA GLU A 203 0.33 -1.90 0.15
C GLU A 203 1.01 -1.09 1.27
N TYR A 204 1.78 -0.08 0.87
CA TYR A 204 2.40 0.87 1.78
C TYR A 204 1.65 2.19 1.78
N TRP A 205 1.13 2.59 2.94
CA TRP A 205 0.62 3.95 3.16
C TRP A 205 1.68 4.78 3.87
N VAL A 206 2.27 5.74 3.17
CA VAL A 206 3.39 6.53 3.65
C VAL A 206 2.91 7.92 4.03
N ALA A 207 3.26 8.35 5.24
CA ALA A 207 3.10 9.72 5.71
C ALA A 207 4.47 10.30 6.11
N ILE A 208 4.60 11.62 6.06
CA ILE A 208 5.76 12.34 6.59
C ILE A 208 5.31 13.06 7.87
N VAL A 209 5.99 12.80 8.97
CA VAL A 209 5.63 13.35 10.29
C VAL A 209 6.85 13.92 11.01
N PRO A 210 6.67 14.88 11.93
CA PRO A 210 7.73 15.31 12.82
C PRO A 210 8.25 14.14 13.67
N ILE A 211 9.57 14.06 13.84
CA ILE A 211 10.19 13.19 14.84
C ILE A 211 9.84 13.79 16.20
N ALA A 212 9.17 13.02 17.06
CA ALA A 212 8.95 13.45 18.43
C ALA A 212 10.32 13.70 19.08
N THR A 213 10.60 14.95 19.43
CA THR A 213 11.74 15.28 20.29
C THR A 213 11.31 14.97 21.72
N ASP A 214 11.91 13.93 22.29
CA ASP A 214 11.90 13.68 23.73
C ASP A 214 12.45 14.88 24.52
#